data_AF-A0A3B8HZI7-F1
#
_entry.id   AF-A0A3B8HZI7-F1
#
_cell.length_a   1.000
_cell.length_b   1.000
_cell.length_c   1.000
_cell.angle_alpha   90.00
_cell.angle_beta   90.00
_cell.angle_gamma   90.00
#
_symmetry.space_group_name_H-M   'P 1'
#
loop_
_entity.id
_entity.type
_entity.pdbx_description
1 polymer ?
#
loop_
_entity_poly.entity_id
_entity_poly.type
_entity_poly.pdbx_seq_one_letter_code
_entity_poly.pdbx_strand_id
1 'polypeptide(L)'
;MRYLSLILAFAFCGTLCFAQKQEIHSDPTELIPSTGGGVQFVYTLPVNLEFEDGPLDLTALGTGNTWCWDSSAAANWGWGHFTTNANGAVQGAQDSYLLLPFTVVGTAASVPVISFQLKYNISSSDKVWLEVSDNFATWEVLGTRAVDSGSTGENWYDAAQPYWTGTVADYVRVSFPIVDYQTRPNLFFRLRFESSGQAAGQGVWMDDLRIQEGPLPASSLSVPFSEDFETGAPDWTNASTLWEVGAPTSTRNLFDQTVEGNQALVTELSGTYSQLGDLEVDYFYSPRFNLTDLNEDPVLSFFQGRNMAFEEDDFSVEYTLDAGRTWARLGAFGDSINGPYRHNWYNAQNPDRWNGVLANYEESQHELTGAAG
;
A
#
# COMPACT_ATOMS: atom_id res chain seq x y z
N MET A 1 -12.68 -20.94 -8.35
CA MET A 1 -11.31 -20.68 -8.83
C MET A 1 -10.62 -19.88 -7.75
N ARG A 2 -9.62 -20.47 -7.08
CA ARG A 2 -8.80 -19.75 -6.11
C ARG A 2 -7.49 -19.36 -6.74
N TYR A 3 -7.12 -18.11 -6.53
CA TYR A 3 -5.88 -17.54 -7.01
C TYR A 3 -5.11 -16.98 -5.82
N LEU A 4 -3.86 -17.37 -5.68
CA LEU A 4 -2.97 -16.90 -4.61
C LEU A 4 -2.03 -15.83 -5.13
N SER A 5 -1.89 -14.73 -4.41
CA SER A 5 -0.72 -13.86 -4.50
C SER A 5 -0.02 -13.80 -3.15
N LEU A 6 1.30 -13.72 -3.18
CA LEU A 6 2.16 -13.55 -2.02
C LEU A 6 2.71 -12.13 -2.01
N ILE A 7 2.82 -11.58 -0.82
CA ILE A 7 3.55 -10.34 -0.55
C ILE A 7 4.70 -10.67 0.38
N LEU A 8 5.84 -10.10 0.06
CA LEU A 8 6.98 -9.95 0.95
C LEU A 8 6.91 -8.54 1.53
N ALA A 9 6.59 -8.42 2.82
CA ALA A 9 6.45 -7.14 3.52
C ALA A 9 7.71 -6.84 4.36
N PHE A 10 8.25 -5.62 4.27
CA PHE A 10 9.48 -5.20 4.95
C PHE A 10 9.26 -3.88 5.70
N ALA A 11 9.56 -3.80 6.99
CA ALA A 11 9.37 -2.61 7.84
C ALA A 11 10.68 -2.14 8.52
N PHE A 12 10.82 -0.82 8.77
CA PHE A 12 11.97 -0.19 9.44
C PHE A 12 11.52 0.73 10.58
N CYS A 13 12.39 0.98 11.57
CA CYS A 13 12.13 1.96 12.64
C CYS A 13 13.41 2.74 13.00
N GLY A 14 13.36 4.09 12.93
CA GLY A 14 14.44 4.95 13.39
C GLY A 14 13.90 6.24 14.03
N THR A 15 14.34 6.57 15.24
CA THR A 15 13.99 7.84 15.93
C THR A 15 15.21 8.76 15.98
N LEU A 16 15.17 9.94 15.34
CA LEU A 16 15.79 11.18 15.87
C LEU A 16 15.45 12.43 15.03
N CYS A 17 14.69 13.33 15.65
CA CYS A 17 14.27 14.62 15.12
C CYS A 17 15.41 15.66 15.08
N PHE A 18 15.67 16.27 13.92
CA PHE A 18 16.03 17.69 13.79
C PHE A 18 15.56 18.19 12.41
N ALA A 19 14.46 18.95 12.40
CA ALA A 19 13.97 19.61 11.21
C ALA A 19 14.91 20.74 10.78
N GLN A 20 15.44 20.64 9.56
CA GLN A 20 15.54 21.72 8.58
C GLN A 20 16.36 21.20 7.39
N LYS A 21 15.72 20.74 6.30
CA LYS A 21 16.42 20.73 5.01
C LYS A 21 15.53 20.57 3.78
N GLN A 22 15.75 21.51 2.87
CA GLN A 22 15.54 21.43 1.43
C GLN A 22 16.41 20.29 0.87
N GLU A 23 15.83 19.27 0.22
CA GLU A 23 16.59 18.25 -0.48
C GLU A 23 16.12 18.00 -1.92
N ILE A 24 17.08 17.50 -2.70
CA ILE A 24 17.22 17.54 -4.15
C ILE A 24 16.73 16.21 -4.70
N HIS A 25 15.75 16.24 -5.60
CA HIS A 25 15.26 15.05 -6.29
C HIS A 25 16.27 14.55 -7.33
N SER A 26 16.51 13.23 -7.36
CA SER A 26 17.13 12.57 -8.51
C SER A 26 16.10 12.42 -9.63
N ASP A 27 16.04 13.48 -10.44
CA ASP A 27 15.42 13.64 -11.76
C ASP A 27 13.88 13.42 -11.87
N PRO A 28 13.08 14.42 -11.45
CA PRO A 28 11.74 14.61 -11.99
C PRO A 28 11.88 15.26 -13.37
N THR A 29 11.48 14.56 -14.43
CA THR A 29 11.33 15.23 -15.72
C THR A 29 10.22 16.28 -15.60
N GLU A 30 10.68 17.52 -15.52
CA GLU A 30 9.88 18.73 -15.45
C GLU A 30 9.02 18.90 -16.71
N LEU A 31 7.85 19.52 -16.50
CA LEU A 31 7.04 20.36 -17.40
C LEU A 31 5.62 19.83 -17.65
N ILE A 32 4.62 20.51 -17.06
CA ILE A 32 3.82 21.53 -17.78
C ILE A 32 3.39 22.65 -16.78
N PRO A 33 3.63 23.96 -17.07
CA PRO A 33 3.01 25.05 -16.32
C PRO A 33 1.81 25.69 -17.03
N SER A 34 1.01 26.38 -16.20
CA SER A 34 -0.06 27.37 -16.44
C SER A 34 -1.49 26.81 -16.49
N THR A 35 -2.40 27.13 -15.55
CA THR A 35 -2.58 28.35 -14.75
C THR A 35 -3.16 28.06 -13.36
N GLY A 36 -2.45 28.42 -12.30
CA GLY A 36 -2.92 28.36 -10.90
C GLY A 36 -2.07 27.41 -10.06
N GLY A 37 -1.17 27.96 -9.26
CA GLY A 37 -0.05 27.26 -8.64
C GLY A 37 -0.43 26.11 -7.70
N GLY A 38 0.17 24.97 -7.97
CA GLY A 38 0.37 23.81 -7.11
C GLY A 38 1.40 22.93 -7.81
N VAL A 39 2.40 22.42 -7.10
CA VAL A 39 3.35 21.45 -7.67
C VAL A 39 2.56 20.15 -7.86
N GLN A 40 2.36 19.75 -9.11
CA GLN A 40 1.70 18.49 -9.45
C GLN A 40 2.75 17.39 -9.40
N PHE A 41 2.60 16.44 -8.48
CA PHE A 41 3.46 15.27 -8.42
C PHE A 41 2.95 14.25 -9.44
N VAL A 42 3.86 13.62 -10.18
CA VAL A 42 3.52 12.52 -11.09
C VAL A 42 3.99 11.24 -10.43
N TYR A 43 3.07 10.33 -10.17
CA TYR A 43 3.39 9.02 -9.63
C TYR A 43 3.11 7.96 -10.69
N THR A 44 4.02 7.00 -10.82
CA THR A 44 3.73 5.73 -11.50
C THR A 44 3.12 4.76 -10.50
N LEU A 45 2.34 3.80 -10.98
CA LEU A 45 1.87 2.74 -10.10
C LEU A 45 3.05 1.87 -9.60
N PRO A 46 3.00 1.42 -8.33
CA PRO A 46 1.99 1.75 -7.34
C PRO A 46 2.30 3.04 -6.57
N VAL A 47 1.24 3.64 -6.04
CA VAL A 47 1.26 4.79 -5.13
C VAL A 47 1.09 4.26 -3.71
N ASN A 48 1.99 4.64 -2.80
CA ASN A 48 1.84 4.40 -1.37
C ASN A 48 2.12 5.73 -0.63
N LEU A 49 1.15 6.22 0.13
CA LEU A 49 1.23 7.44 0.92
C LEU A 49 0.71 7.14 2.33
N GLU A 50 1.64 6.96 3.25
CA GLU A 50 1.41 6.62 4.66
C GLU A 50 1.35 7.84 5.60
N PHE A 51 1.69 9.04 5.11
CA PHE A 51 1.55 10.31 5.84
C PHE A 51 2.43 10.49 7.09
N GLU A 52 3.43 9.64 7.30
CA GLU A 52 4.29 9.65 8.50
C GLU A 52 5.34 10.78 8.53
N ASP A 53 5.88 11.16 7.37
CA ASP A 53 6.93 12.17 7.23
C ASP A 53 6.47 13.63 7.38
N GLY A 54 5.20 13.86 7.73
CA GLY A 54 4.59 15.18 7.78
C GLY A 54 3.62 15.46 6.64
N PRO A 55 3.12 16.71 6.53
CA PRO A 55 2.20 17.07 5.47
C PRO A 55 2.91 16.94 4.12
N LEU A 56 2.47 15.97 3.31
CA LEU A 56 2.61 16.05 1.85
C LEU A 56 2.04 17.39 1.36
N ASP A 57 2.45 17.84 0.17
CA ASP A 57 1.91 19.05 -0.50
C ASP A 57 0.44 18.85 -0.96
N LEU A 58 -0.37 18.14 -0.15
CA LEU A 58 -1.81 18.01 -0.32
C LEU A 58 -2.44 19.37 -0.04
N THR A 59 -3.18 19.89 -1.02
CA THR A 59 -3.82 21.18 -0.88
C THR A 59 -5.24 21.00 -0.34
N ALA A 60 -5.50 21.50 0.87
CA ALA A 60 -6.86 21.70 1.36
C ALA A 60 -7.53 22.85 0.60
N LEU A 61 -8.69 22.59 0.00
CA LEU A 61 -9.46 23.54 -0.80
C LEU A 61 -10.91 23.63 -0.30
N GLY A 62 -11.66 24.60 -0.81
CA GLY A 62 -13.10 24.75 -0.56
C GLY A 62 -13.46 25.83 0.46
N THR A 63 -14.69 25.79 0.96
CA THR A 63 -15.16 26.70 2.00
C THR A 63 -14.98 26.06 3.38
N GLY A 64 -14.18 26.71 4.23
CA GLY A 64 -13.96 26.27 5.62
C GLY A 64 -12.68 25.48 5.89
N ASN A 65 -11.82 25.21 4.89
CA ASN A 65 -10.48 24.58 4.99
C ASN A 65 -10.29 23.65 6.21
N THR A 66 -11.13 22.62 6.32
CA THR A 66 -11.08 21.71 7.47
C THR A 66 -9.98 20.68 7.39
N TRP A 67 -9.57 20.32 6.17
CA TRP A 67 -8.56 19.30 5.97
C TRP A 67 -7.20 19.80 6.42
N CYS A 68 -6.56 19.02 7.27
CA CYS A 68 -5.25 19.28 7.81
C CYS A 68 -4.57 17.95 8.12
N TRP A 69 -3.26 17.93 7.95
CA TRP A 69 -2.46 16.85 8.48
C TRP A 69 -2.37 17.01 10.00
N ASP A 70 -2.51 15.92 10.73
CA ASP A 70 -2.46 15.87 12.18
C ASP A 70 -1.60 14.71 12.66
N SER A 71 -0.75 15.00 13.65
CA SER A 71 0.05 14.00 14.36
C SER A 71 -0.18 13.99 15.88
N SER A 72 -1.23 14.67 16.33
CA SER A 72 -1.59 14.79 17.74
C SER A 72 -2.59 13.73 18.20
N ALA A 73 -3.18 12.98 17.26
CA ALA A 73 -4.09 11.87 17.52
C ALA A 73 -3.56 10.56 16.89
N ALA A 74 -4.00 9.41 17.41
CA ALA A 74 -3.54 8.11 16.94
C ALA A 74 -3.94 7.87 15.46
N ALA A 75 -2.93 7.79 14.59
CA ALA A 75 -3.00 7.36 13.20
C ALA A 75 -3.24 5.84 13.09
N ASN A 76 -3.53 5.35 11.88
CA ASN A 76 -3.63 3.92 11.60
C ASN A 76 -2.23 3.32 11.46
N TRP A 77 -1.64 2.96 12.61
CA TRP A 77 -0.19 2.75 12.71
C TRP A 77 0.56 4.08 12.44
N GLY A 78 1.81 4.18 12.87
CA GLY A 78 2.50 5.48 12.83
C GLY A 78 1.90 6.64 13.66
N TRP A 79 2.12 7.85 13.16
CA TRP A 79 2.04 9.16 13.80
C TRP A 79 1.24 10.17 13.00
N GLY A 80 1.12 10.06 11.67
CA GLY A 80 0.55 11.10 10.80
C GLY A 80 -0.70 10.66 10.05
N HIS A 81 -1.70 11.54 9.94
CA HIS A 81 -2.89 11.27 9.11
C HIS A 81 -3.53 12.57 8.62
N PHE A 82 -4.47 12.49 7.68
CA PHE A 82 -5.28 13.64 7.27
C PHE A 82 -6.63 13.64 7.96
N THR A 83 -7.01 14.78 8.52
CA THR A 83 -8.29 14.94 9.21
C THR A 83 -9.01 16.24 8.88
N THR A 84 -10.34 16.24 9.00
CA THR A 84 -11.16 17.46 8.96
C THR A 84 -11.22 18.21 10.31
N ASN A 85 -10.52 17.75 11.34
CA ASN A 85 -10.76 18.18 12.72
C ASN A 85 -9.55 18.52 13.58
N ALA A 86 -8.34 18.69 13.02
CA ALA A 86 -7.16 18.94 13.88
C ALA A 86 -7.30 20.21 14.74
N ASN A 87 -8.21 21.11 14.36
CA ASN A 87 -8.53 22.33 15.11
C ASN A 87 -9.85 22.26 15.91
N GLY A 88 -10.39 21.07 16.13
CA GLY A 88 -11.65 20.81 16.84
C GLY A 88 -12.80 20.36 15.93
N ALA A 89 -13.94 20.03 16.55
CA ALA A 89 -15.12 19.51 15.86
C ALA A 89 -15.60 20.45 14.74
N VAL A 90 -16.00 19.87 13.61
CA VAL A 90 -16.50 20.61 12.44
C VAL A 90 -17.71 21.47 12.84
N GLN A 91 -17.62 22.80 12.64
CA GLN A 91 -18.66 23.76 12.99
C GLN A 91 -19.31 24.37 11.75
N GLY A 92 -20.65 24.37 11.70
CA GLY A 92 -21.42 25.00 10.63
C GLY A 92 -21.42 24.20 9.32
N ALA A 93 -22.17 24.71 8.33
CA ALA A 93 -22.24 24.10 7.01
C ALA A 93 -20.96 24.42 6.23
N GLN A 94 -20.37 23.40 5.61
CA GLN A 94 -19.07 23.49 4.94
C GLN A 94 -19.02 22.56 3.74
N ASP A 95 -18.20 22.91 2.76
CA ASP A 95 -17.90 22.07 1.60
C ASP A 95 -16.40 22.19 1.31
N SER A 96 -15.64 21.18 1.70
CA SER A 96 -14.18 21.18 1.69
C SER A 96 -13.62 19.96 0.97
N TYR A 97 -12.40 20.13 0.46
CA TYR A 97 -11.75 19.13 -0.38
C TYR A 97 -10.32 18.90 0.11
N LEU A 98 -9.93 17.64 0.22
CA LEU A 98 -8.54 17.23 0.28
C LEU A 98 -8.12 16.78 -1.11
N LEU A 99 -7.32 17.60 -1.79
CA LEU A 99 -6.78 17.21 -3.09
C LEU A 99 -5.61 16.24 -2.89
N LEU A 100 -5.64 15.12 -3.61
CA LEU A 100 -4.54 14.20 -3.73
C LEU A 100 -3.70 14.68 -4.95
N PRO A 101 -2.58 15.39 -4.75
CA PRO A 101 -1.88 16.21 -5.76
C PRO A 101 -1.02 15.34 -6.67
N PHE A 102 -1.43 14.09 -6.88
CA PHE A 102 -0.75 13.20 -7.80
C PHE A 102 -1.58 12.95 -9.04
N THR A 103 -0.87 12.78 -10.14
CA THR A 103 -1.39 12.14 -11.33
C THR A 103 -0.81 10.75 -11.40
N VAL A 104 -1.68 9.75 -11.46
CA VAL A 104 -1.25 8.38 -11.68
C VAL A 104 -1.06 8.18 -13.18
N VAL A 105 0.19 8.00 -13.61
CA VAL A 105 0.56 7.83 -15.03
C VAL A 105 1.08 6.42 -15.27
N GLY A 106 0.57 5.75 -16.31
CA GLY A 106 1.08 4.44 -16.70
C GLY A 106 0.07 3.58 -17.47
N THR A 107 0.57 2.46 -18.00
CA THR A 107 -0.25 1.35 -18.48
C THR A 107 -0.24 0.26 -17.42
N ALA A 108 -1.32 0.11 -16.66
CA ALA A 108 -1.44 -1.00 -15.71
C ALA A 108 -1.75 -2.30 -16.46
N ALA A 109 -1.09 -3.40 -16.09
CA ALA A 109 -1.36 -4.73 -16.63
C ALA A 109 -2.73 -5.28 -16.18
N SER A 110 -3.31 -4.69 -15.14
CA SER A 110 -4.62 -4.99 -14.57
C SER A 110 -5.42 -3.71 -14.26
N VAL A 111 -6.66 -3.83 -13.78
CA VAL A 111 -7.45 -2.66 -13.32
C VAL A 111 -6.92 -2.25 -11.94
N PRO A 112 -6.34 -1.05 -11.75
CA PRO A 112 -5.82 -0.64 -10.44
C PRO A 112 -6.91 -0.52 -9.38
N VAL A 113 -6.54 -0.69 -8.12
CA VAL A 113 -7.41 -0.49 -6.95
C VAL A 113 -6.84 0.64 -6.12
N ILE A 114 -7.66 1.64 -5.84
CA ILE A 114 -7.40 2.64 -4.79
C ILE A 114 -7.89 2.07 -3.46
N SER A 115 -7.09 2.20 -2.41
CA SER A 115 -7.49 1.90 -1.04
C SER A 115 -6.91 2.88 -0.05
N PHE A 116 -7.58 3.09 1.07
CA PHE A 116 -7.08 3.88 2.19
C PHE A 116 -7.80 3.45 3.46
N GLN A 117 -7.26 3.83 4.61
CA GLN A 117 -7.89 3.64 5.89
C GLN A 117 -8.78 4.84 6.17
N LEU A 118 -10.01 4.58 6.59
CA LEU A 118 -11.01 5.61 6.81
C LEU A 118 -11.65 5.42 8.18
N LYS A 119 -11.70 6.50 8.94
CA LYS A 119 -12.42 6.61 10.21
C LYS A 119 -13.22 7.89 10.20
N TYR A 120 -14.43 7.88 10.75
CA TYR A 120 -15.27 9.08 10.75
C TYR A 120 -16.29 9.08 11.87
N ASN A 121 -16.58 10.26 12.37
CA ASN A 121 -17.69 10.56 13.25
C ASN A 121 -18.29 11.87 12.76
N ILE A 122 -19.27 11.76 11.87
CA ILE A 122 -19.98 12.86 11.23
C ILE A 122 -21.48 12.65 11.41
N SER A 123 -22.29 13.70 11.26
CA SER A 123 -23.73 13.52 11.40
C SER A 123 -24.29 12.73 10.22
N SER A 124 -25.48 12.15 10.39
CA SER A 124 -26.18 11.44 9.30
C SER A 124 -26.59 12.34 8.12
N SER A 125 -26.42 13.66 8.27
CA SER A 125 -26.69 14.66 7.23
C SER A 125 -25.42 15.13 6.52
N ASP A 126 -24.25 14.78 7.06
CA ASP A 126 -22.94 15.12 6.51
C ASP A 126 -22.42 13.94 5.69
N LYS A 127 -21.58 14.23 4.71
CA LYS A 127 -21.23 13.25 3.67
C LYS A 127 -19.76 13.37 3.28
N VAL A 128 -19.16 12.23 2.98
CA VAL A 128 -17.82 12.13 2.38
C VAL A 128 -17.89 11.35 1.09
N TRP A 129 -17.17 11.84 0.08
CA TRP A 129 -16.98 11.16 -1.20
C TRP A 129 -15.51 11.09 -1.57
N LEU A 130 -15.16 10.04 -2.30
CA LEU A 130 -14.00 10.10 -3.19
C LEU A 130 -14.47 10.52 -4.59
N GLU A 131 -13.89 11.58 -5.11
CA GLU A 131 -14.15 12.08 -6.46
C GLU A 131 -12.91 11.96 -7.33
N VAL A 132 -13.13 11.78 -8.63
CA VAL A 132 -12.09 11.59 -9.65
C VAL A 132 -12.27 12.57 -10.81
N SER A 133 -11.17 12.98 -11.42
CA SER A 133 -11.13 13.86 -12.59
C SER A 133 -9.99 13.44 -13.54
N ASP A 134 -10.10 13.75 -14.82
CA ASP A 134 -9.00 13.64 -15.80
C ASP A 134 -8.50 14.98 -16.34
N ASN A 135 -9.19 16.06 -15.98
CA ASN A 135 -8.95 17.38 -16.54
C ASN A 135 -8.91 18.46 -15.47
N PHE A 136 -9.08 18.08 -14.19
CA PHE A 136 -9.12 18.94 -13.01
C PHE A 136 -10.28 19.95 -12.96
N ALA A 137 -11.03 20.12 -14.05
CA ALA A 137 -12.15 21.04 -14.20
C ALA A 137 -13.50 20.39 -13.83
N THR A 138 -13.68 19.12 -14.18
CA THR A 138 -14.92 18.35 -13.92
C THR A 138 -14.62 17.16 -13.02
N TRP A 139 -15.41 16.98 -11.99
CA TRP A 139 -15.25 15.93 -10.99
C TRP A 139 -16.47 15.01 -10.97
N GLU A 140 -16.21 13.71 -10.87
CA GLU A 140 -17.21 12.65 -10.83
C GLU A 140 -17.04 11.84 -9.54
N VAL A 141 -18.12 11.34 -8.93
CA VAL A 141 -18.04 10.49 -7.73
C VAL A 141 -17.60 9.08 -8.12
N LEU A 142 -16.49 8.60 -7.57
CA LEU A 142 -15.96 7.26 -7.88
C LEU A 142 -16.88 6.17 -7.35
N GLY A 143 -17.29 5.24 -8.22
CA GLY A 143 -18.26 4.18 -7.92
C GLY A 143 -19.69 4.49 -8.39
N THR A 144 -19.90 5.64 -9.04
CA THR A 144 -21.21 6.04 -9.59
C THR A 144 -21.20 6.24 -11.10
N ARG A 145 -20.01 6.29 -11.71
CA ARG A 145 -19.85 6.58 -13.13
C ARG A 145 -20.35 5.39 -13.94
N ALA A 146 -20.79 5.64 -15.16
CA ALA A 146 -21.20 4.55 -16.05
C ALA A 146 -20.09 3.51 -16.25
N VAL A 147 -18.82 3.97 -16.27
CA VAL A 147 -17.64 3.11 -16.34
C VAL A 147 -17.50 2.20 -15.13
N ASP A 148 -17.93 2.63 -13.95
CA ASP A 148 -17.87 1.87 -12.69
C ASP A 148 -18.96 0.78 -12.59
N SER A 149 -19.91 0.74 -13.54
CA SER A 149 -21.04 -0.18 -13.47
C SER A 149 -20.60 -1.65 -13.40
N GLY A 150 -21.09 -2.35 -12.37
CA GLY A 150 -20.73 -3.74 -12.09
C GLY A 150 -19.48 -3.91 -11.22
N SER A 151 -18.78 -2.83 -10.88
CA SER A 151 -17.70 -2.85 -9.89
C SER A 151 -18.25 -2.78 -8.47
N THR A 152 -17.62 -3.51 -7.55
CA THR A 152 -17.92 -3.47 -6.13
C THR A 152 -16.65 -3.18 -5.35
N GLY A 153 -16.69 -2.13 -4.54
CA GLY A 153 -15.64 -1.82 -3.58
C GLY A 153 -15.87 -2.49 -2.23
N GLU A 154 -14.81 -2.56 -1.42
CA GLU A 154 -14.87 -3.00 -0.03
C GLU A 154 -15.10 -1.78 0.86
N ASN A 155 -16.09 -1.84 1.76
CA ASN A 155 -16.46 -0.75 2.67
C ASN A 155 -16.63 0.63 1.97
N TRP A 156 -16.89 0.62 0.66
CA TRP A 156 -16.67 1.78 -0.20
C TRP A 156 -17.71 2.89 -0.04
N TYR A 157 -18.91 2.57 0.44
CA TYR A 157 -19.91 3.51 0.93
C TYR A 157 -20.80 2.78 1.92
N ASP A 158 -21.29 3.47 2.95
CA ASP A 158 -22.13 2.89 4.01
C ASP A 158 -23.63 3.16 3.81
N ALA A 159 -23.96 4.07 2.89
CA ALA A 159 -25.33 4.45 2.58
C ALA A 159 -25.82 3.77 1.28
N ALA A 160 -27.14 3.68 1.14
CA ALA A 160 -27.77 3.27 -0.13
C ALA A 160 -27.52 4.26 -1.28
N GLN A 161 -26.96 5.43 -0.96
CA GLN A 161 -26.51 6.46 -1.87
C GLN A 161 -24.98 6.57 -1.76
N PRO A 162 -24.28 7.05 -2.80
CA PRO A 162 -22.83 6.92 -2.88
C PRO A 162 -22.11 7.96 -2.02
N TYR A 163 -22.01 7.73 -0.71
CA TYR A 163 -21.21 8.51 0.24
C TYR A 163 -21.02 7.71 1.55
N TRP A 164 -20.02 8.11 2.35
CA TRP A 164 -19.91 7.72 3.76
C TRP A 164 -20.61 8.74 4.66
N THR A 165 -21.29 8.28 5.71
CA THR A 165 -22.01 9.12 6.69
C THR A 165 -22.17 8.44 8.05
N GLY A 166 -22.37 9.23 9.12
CA GLY A 166 -22.54 8.67 10.46
C GLY A 166 -21.22 8.36 11.15
N THR A 167 -21.08 7.19 11.77
CA THR A 167 -19.93 6.91 12.65
C THR A 167 -19.34 5.52 12.44
N VAL A 168 -18.02 5.50 12.24
CA VAL A 168 -17.15 4.34 12.32
C VAL A 168 -16.02 4.66 13.31
N ALA A 169 -15.95 3.89 14.39
CA ALA A 169 -15.11 4.21 15.55
C ALA A 169 -13.62 3.95 15.34
N ASP A 170 -13.29 2.92 14.56
CA ASP A 170 -11.94 2.45 14.27
C ASP A 170 -11.62 2.63 12.80
N TYR A 171 -10.34 2.66 12.43
CA TYR A 171 -9.96 2.69 11.02
C TYR A 171 -10.45 1.42 10.33
N VAL A 172 -11.12 1.61 9.19
CA VAL A 172 -11.50 0.53 8.29
C VAL A 172 -10.88 0.77 6.93
N ARG A 173 -10.34 -0.29 6.33
CA ARG A 173 -9.86 -0.22 4.95
C ARG A 173 -11.07 -0.07 4.03
N VAL A 174 -11.05 0.95 3.18
CA VAL A 174 -11.97 1.10 2.06
C VAL A 174 -11.21 0.92 0.75
N SER A 175 -11.81 0.26 -0.25
CA SER A 175 -11.15 0.05 -1.53
C SER A 175 -12.11 0.04 -2.73
N PHE A 176 -11.62 0.46 -3.90
CA PHE A 176 -12.40 0.45 -5.13
C PHE A 176 -11.53 0.29 -6.39
N PRO A 177 -11.97 -0.50 -7.39
CA PRO A 177 -11.28 -0.61 -8.66
C PRO A 177 -11.48 0.63 -9.56
N ILE A 178 -10.39 1.14 -10.12
CA ILE A 178 -10.38 2.27 -11.06
C ILE A 178 -10.42 1.72 -12.49
N VAL A 179 -11.61 1.28 -12.91
CA VAL A 179 -11.86 0.56 -14.17
C VAL A 179 -11.53 1.33 -15.45
N ASP A 180 -11.50 2.66 -15.41
CA ASP A 180 -11.21 3.51 -16.56
C ASP A 180 -9.73 3.92 -16.67
N TYR A 181 -8.89 3.49 -15.72
CA TYR A 181 -7.46 3.81 -15.68
C TYR A 181 -6.74 3.53 -17.01
N GLN A 182 -7.02 2.38 -17.65
CA GLN A 182 -6.39 2.00 -18.92
C GLN A 182 -6.75 2.93 -20.09
N THR A 183 -7.82 3.72 -19.96
CA THR A 183 -8.31 4.65 -20.99
C THR A 183 -8.08 6.13 -20.64
N ARG A 184 -7.69 6.43 -19.40
CA ARG A 184 -7.44 7.78 -18.87
C ARG A 184 -6.08 7.78 -18.15
N PRO A 185 -4.97 8.10 -18.84
CA PRO A 185 -3.62 7.99 -18.29
C PRO A 185 -3.28 9.07 -17.25
N ASN A 186 -4.18 10.01 -17.00
CA ASN A 186 -4.00 11.08 -16.02
C ASN A 186 -5.28 11.19 -15.19
N LEU A 187 -5.28 10.58 -14.01
CA LEU A 187 -6.39 10.70 -13.05
C LEU A 187 -5.95 11.50 -11.84
N PHE A 188 -6.83 12.40 -11.41
CA PHE A 188 -6.76 13.17 -10.18
C PHE A 188 -7.83 12.66 -9.21
N PHE A 189 -7.51 12.66 -7.92
CA PHE A 189 -8.44 12.25 -6.88
C PHE A 189 -8.59 13.34 -5.81
N ARG A 190 -9.77 13.43 -5.20
CA ARG A 190 -9.98 14.27 -4.02
C ARG A 190 -10.99 13.63 -3.08
N LEU A 191 -10.79 13.78 -1.79
CA LEU A 191 -11.85 13.55 -0.81
C LEU A 191 -12.65 14.83 -0.67
N ARG A 192 -13.97 14.75 -0.86
CA ARG A 192 -14.90 15.85 -0.62
C ARG A 192 -15.66 15.60 0.66
N PHE A 193 -15.71 16.59 1.55
CA PHE A 193 -16.50 16.55 2.78
C PHE A 193 -17.53 17.69 2.77
N GLU A 194 -18.80 17.34 2.93
CA GLU A 194 -19.92 18.27 3.01
C GLU A 194 -20.59 18.16 4.39
N SER A 195 -20.54 19.26 5.15
CA SER A 195 -21.26 19.42 6.41
C SER A 195 -22.55 20.21 6.21
N SER A 196 -23.63 19.72 6.82
CA SER A 196 -24.94 20.37 6.88
C SER A 196 -25.02 21.47 7.94
N GLY A 197 -24.09 21.49 8.89
CA GLY A 197 -24.08 22.40 10.04
C GLY A 197 -25.21 22.18 11.06
N GLN A 198 -26.02 21.12 10.90
CA GLN A 198 -27.18 20.82 11.77
C GLN A 198 -26.81 19.99 13.01
N ALA A 199 -25.68 19.29 12.99
CA ALA A 199 -25.14 18.56 14.12
C ALA A 199 -23.60 18.48 13.99
N ALA A 200 -22.89 18.70 15.10
CA ALA A 200 -21.44 18.62 15.11
C ALA A 200 -21.00 17.15 15.24
N GLY A 201 -20.20 16.71 14.28
CA GLY A 201 -19.41 15.48 14.38
C GLY A 201 -17.97 15.78 14.76
N GLN A 202 -17.22 14.75 15.16
CA GLN A 202 -15.80 14.91 15.39
C GLN A 202 -15.01 15.04 14.08
N GLY A 203 -15.49 14.55 12.93
CA GLY A 203 -14.82 14.72 11.63
C GLY A 203 -14.51 13.40 10.93
N VAL A 204 -13.60 13.49 9.96
CA VAL A 204 -13.16 12.40 9.09
C VAL A 204 -11.65 12.31 9.19
N TRP A 205 -11.14 11.08 9.26
CA TRP A 205 -9.72 10.76 9.31
C TRP A 205 -9.39 9.77 8.18
N MET A 206 -8.37 10.08 7.40
CA MET A 206 -7.86 9.27 6.31
C MET A 206 -6.39 8.98 6.52
N ASP A 207 -6.02 7.74 6.27
CA ASP A 207 -4.64 7.26 6.39
C ASP A 207 -4.30 6.23 5.30
N ASP A 208 -3.04 5.87 5.14
CA ASP A 208 -2.61 4.68 4.39
C ASP A 208 -3.11 4.64 2.92
N LEU A 209 -3.01 5.75 2.19
CA LEU A 209 -3.50 5.86 0.83
C LEU A 209 -2.63 5.09 -0.16
N ARG A 210 -3.22 4.08 -0.79
CA ARG A 210 -2.59 3.23 -1.79
C ARG A 210 -3.35 3.27 -3.11
N ILE A 211 -2.61 3.31 -4.21
CA ILE A 211 -3.14 2.94 -5.53
C ILE A 211 -2.19 1.94 -6.12
N GLN A 212 -2.65 0.71 -6.24
CA GLN A 212 -1.84 -0.36 -6.79
C GLN A 212 -2.54 -0.96 -7.98
N GLU A 213 -1.80 -1.69 -8.82
CA GLU A 213 -2.43 -2.65 -9.71
C GLU A 213 -3.45 -3.45 -8.90
N GLY A 214 -4.66 -3.62 -9.45
CA GLY A 214 -5.65 -4.46 -8.80
C GLY A 214 -5.20 -5.89 -8.91
N PRO A 215 -6.10 -6.87 -8.80
CA PRO A 215 -5.67 -8.25 -8.91
C PRO A 215 -4.84 -8.44 -10.17
N LEU A 216 -3.56 -8.82 -9.96
CA LEU A 216 -2.46 -8.98 -10.91
C LEU A 216 -2.92 -9.60 -12.24
N PRO A 217 -2.19 -9.48 -13.36
CA PRO A 217 -2.66 -9.91 -14.69
C PRO A 217 -3.30 -11.31 -14.75
N ALA A 218 -4.27 -11.49 -15.67
CA ALA A 218 -5.12 -12.67 -15.90
C ALA A 218 -4.38 -14.01 -16.07
N SER A 219 -3.06 -14.00 -16.26
CA SER A 219 -2.22 -15.19 -16.28
C SER A 219 -1.96 -15.68 -14.85
N SER A 220 -2.69 -16.71 -14.46
CA SER A 220 -2.33 -17.52 -13.29
C SER A 220 -1.29 -18.57 -13.70
N LEU A 221 -0.17 -18.64 -12.99
CA LEU A 221 0.80 -19.71 -13.12
C LEU A 221 0.27 -20.98 -12.44
N SER A 222 0.59 -22.15 -12.99
CA SER A 222 0.28 -23.43 -12.36
C SER A 222 1.35 -23.77 -11.32
N VAL A 223 0.97 -24.37 -10.20
CA VAL A 223 1.94 -25.02 -9.31
C VAL A 223 2.22 -26.47 -9.78
N PRO A 224 3.43 -27.01 -9.58
CA PRO A 224 4.59 -26.37 -8.95
C PRO A 224 5.19 -25.25 -9.82
N PHE A 225 5.67 -24.20 -9.15
CA PHE A 225 6.34 -23.07 -9.77
C PHE A 225 7.67 -22.83 -9.04
N SER A 226 8.68 -22.38 -9.79
CA SER A 226 9.99 -21.99 -9.27
C SER A 226 10.47 -20.74 -10.00
N GLU A 227 11.05 -19.82 -9.26
CA GLU A 227 11.71 -18.61 -9.76
C GLU A 227 13.14 -18.56 -9.20
N ASP A 228 14.11 -18.40 -10.10
CA ASP A 228 15.53 -18.27 -9.75
C ASP A 228 16.06 -16.85 -10.02
N PHE A 229 15.23 -15.97 -10.58
CA PHE A 229 15.51 -14.57 -10.92
C PHE A 229 16.61 -14.37 -11.97
N GLU A 230 17.08 -15.43 -12.64
CA GLU A 230 18.15 -15.35 -13.63
C GLU A 230 17.72 -14.66 -14.94
N THR A 231 16.42 -14.51 -15.14
CA THR A 231 15.84 -13.81 -16.29
C THR A 231 15.15 -12.50 -15.91
N GLY A 232 15.38 -12.01 -14.68
CA GLY A 232 14.63 -10.91 -14.07
C GLY A 232 13.37 -11.40 -13.37
N ALA A 233 12.41 -10.52 -13.14
CA ALA A 233 11.13 -10.84 -12.50
C ALA A 233 9.94 -10.23 -13.26
N PRO A 234 9.72 -10.61 -14.53
CA PRO A 234 8.77 -9.94 -15.41
C PRO A 234 7.30 -10.04 -14.95
N ASP A 235 6.96 -11.08 -14.17
CA ASP A 235 5.61 -11.31 -13.65
C ASP A 235 5.46 -10.89 -12.16
N TRP A 236 6.53 -10.40 -11.53
CA TRP A 236 6.52 -9.87 -10.17
C TRP A 236 6.38 -8.35 -10.20
N THR A 237 5.76 -7.79 -9.16
CA THR A 237 5.53 -6.35 -9.07
C THR A 237 6.19 -5.81 -7.81
N ASN A 238 6.92 -4.71 -7.93
CA ASN A 238 7.50 -4.00 -6.79
C ASN A 238 6.58 -2.85 -6.37
N ALA A 239 6.39 -2.64 -5.07
CA ALA A 239 5.66 -1.47 -4.57
C ALA A 239 6.48 -0.17 -4.62
N SER A 240 7.80 -0.27 -4.61
CA SER A 240 8.69 0.89 -4.58
C SER A 240 9.93 0.65 -5.46
N THR A 241 11.04 1.31 -5.15
CA THR A 241 12.37 1.02 -5.72
C THR A 241 13.25 0.18 -4.80
N LEU A 242 12.78 -0.18 -3.60
CA LEU A 242 13.57 -0.92 -2.61
C LEU A 242 13.92 -2.33 -3.12
N TRP A 243 12.93 -3.08 -3.60
CA TRP A 243 13.15 -4.44 -4.09
C TRP A 243 13.75 -4.47 -5.50
N GLU A 244 14.96 -4.98 -5.62
CA GLU A 244 15.69 -5.05 -6.87
C GLU A 244 16.05 -6.51 -7.19
N VAL A 245 16.01 -6.86 -8.47
CA VAL A 245 16.58 -8.12 -8.95
C VAL A 245 17.93 -7.83 -9.58
N GLY A 246 18.96 -8.51 -9.10
CA GLY A 246 20.27 -8.44 -9.73
C GLY A 246 21.35 -9.18 -8.97
N ALA A 247 22.58 -9.04 -9.47
CA ALA A 247 23.74 -9.69 -8.87
C ALA A 247 24.21 -8.95 -7.62
N PRO A 248 24.28 -9.61 -6.45
CA PRO A 248 24.79 -8.99 -5.23
C PRO A 248 26.19 -8.42 -5.46
N THR A 249 26.43 -7.21 -4.94
CA THR A 249 27.72 -6.53 -5.10
C THR A 249 28.63 -6.78 -3.89
N SER A 250 29.95 -6.74 -4.09
CA SER A 250 30.93 -7.02 -3.03
C SER A 250 30.92 -6.02 -1.86
N THR A 251 30.14 -4.93 -1.97
CA THR A 251 29.91 -3.96 -0.87
C THR A 251 28.94 -4.50 0.19
N ARG A 252 28.27 -5.64 -0.06
CA ARG A 252 27.25 -6.22 0.83
C ARG A 252 27.78 -7.01 2.04
N ASN A 253 29.08 -7.24 2.19
CA ASN A 253 29.81 -7.94 3.29
C ASN A 253 29.29 -9.31 3.78
N LEU A 254 27.99 -9.51 3.96
CA LEU A 254 27.33 -10.76 4.38
C LEU A 254 26.64 -11.49 3.22
N PHE A 255 26.26 -10.79 2.14
CA PHE A 255 25.51 -11.36 1.02
C PHE A 255 26.14 -10.96 -0.32
N ASP A 256 27.36 -11.40 -0.59
CA ASP A 256 28.07 -11.18 -1.85
C ASP A 256 27.94 -12.36 -2.84
N GLN A 257 27.10 -13.35 -2.50
CA GLN A 257 26.83 -14.55 -3.28
C GLN A 257 25.34 -14.86 -3.25
N THR A 258 24.83 -15.51 -4.29
CA THR A 258 23.48 -16.07 -4.35
C THR A 258 23.51 -17.55 -3.97
N VAL A 259 22.37 -18.13 -3.59
CA VAL A 259 22.28 -19.57 -3.28
C VAL A 259 22.45 -20.41 -4.53
N GLU A 260 21.82 -19.98 -5.62
CA GLU A 260 21.96 -20.53 -6.96
C GLU A 260 22.08 -19.38 -7.96
N GLY A 261 22.63 -19.65 -9.14
CA GLY A 261 22.72 -18.65 -10.20
C GLY A 261 23.64 -17.46 -9.90
N ASN A 262 23.29 -16.28 -10.41
CA ASN A 262 24.00 -15.02 -10.24
C ASN A 262 23.12 -13.87 -9.78
N GLN A 263 21.79 -14.00 -9.84
CA GLN A 263 20.83 -12.96 -9.50
C GLN A 263 19.97 -13.37 -8.30
N ALA A 264 19.57 -12.38 -7.51
CA ALA A 264 18.63 -12.57 -6.43
C ALA A 264 17.72 -11.36 -6.31
N LEU A 265 16.55 -11.56 -5.73
CA LEU A 265 15.71 -10.49 -5.20
C LEU A 265 16.34 -9.96 -3.90
N VAL A 266 16.63 -8.67 -3.85
CA VAL A 266 17.31 -8.02 -2.71
C VAL A 266 16.72 -6.64 -2.44
N THR A 267 16.82 -6.16 -1.20
CA THR A 267 16.49 -4.78 -0.84
C THR A 267 17.71 -3.87 -1.04
N GLU A 268 17.63 -2.88 -1.93
CA GLU A 268 18.69 -1.96 -2.40
C GLU A 268 19.96 -2.62 -2.97
N LEU A 269 19.97 -3.07 -4.23
CA LEU A 269 21.07 -3.87 -4.81
C LEU A 269 22.46 -3.22 -4.68
N SER A 270 22.52 -1.90 -4.74
CA SER A 270 23.76 -1.12 -4.79
C SER A 270 24.26 -0.59 -3.43
N GLY A 271 23.56 -0.86 -2.32
CA GLY A 271 23.84 -0.22 -1.04
C GLY A 271 23.38 -0.98 0.20
N THR A 272 23.63 -0.36 1.36
CA THR A 272 22.81 -0.60 2.55
C THR A 272 21.47 0.03 2.29
N TYR A 273 20.36 -0.63 2.65
CA TYR A 273 19.06 0.01 2.75
C TYR A 273 19.24 1.24 3.67
N SER A 274 19.43 2.42 3.11
CA SER A 274 20.01 3.55 3.86
C SER A 274 18.92 4.53 4.14
N GLN A 275 18.46 4.59 5.40
CA GLN A 275 17.72 5.70 6.02
C GLN A 275 16.92 6.53 5.00
N LEU A 276 16.07 5.85 4.20
CA LEU A 276 15.04 6.52 3.44
C LEU A 276 14.28 7.28 4.51
N GLY A 277 14.30 8.62 4.45
CA GLY A 277 13.68 9.48 5.45
C GLY A 277 12.35 8.87 5.85
N ASP A 278 12.27 8.54 7.14
CA ASP A 278 11.28 7.74 7.84
C ASP A 278 10.14 7.14 6.96
N LEU A 279 10.36 5.99 6.32
CA LEU A 279 9.25 5.25 5.69
C LEU A 279 9.05 3.82 6.22
N GLU A 280 7.79 3.62 6.61
CA GLU A 280 7.02 2.45 6.98
C GLU A 280 6.87 1.47 5.78
N VAL A 281 6.23 0.34 6.03
CA VAL A 281 6.30 -0.94 5.28
C VAL A 281 6.33 -0.88 3.74
N ASP A 282 7.26 -1.60 3.09
CA ASP A 282 7.29 -1.83 1.63
C ASP A 282 7.01 -3.29 1.21
N TYR A 283 6.61 -3.51 -0.05
CA TYR A 283 6.07 -4.78 -0.54
C TYR A 283 6.66 -5.25 -1.88
N PHE A 284 6.90 -6.56 -2.01
CA PHE A 284 7.16 -7.22 -3.29
C PHE A 284 6.11 -8.30 -3.55
N TYR A 285 5.45 -8.22 -4.70
CA TYR A 285 4.28 -9.01 -5.03
C TYR A 285 4.62 -10.13 -6.02
N SER A 286 4.25 -11.36 -5.67
CA SER A 286 4.35 -12.51 -6.57
C SER A 286 3.30 -12.45 -7.68
N PRO A 287 3.52 -13.18 -8.79
CA PRO A 287 2.45 -13.52 -9.73
C PRO A 287 1.29 -14.26 -9.03
N ARG A 288 0.19 -14.48 -9.75
CA ARG A 288 -0.91 -15.31 -9.27
C ARG A 288 -0.68 -16.78 -9.54
N PHE A 289 -1.01 -17.62 -8.57
CA PHE A 289 -0.99 -19.07 -8.72
C PHE A 289 -2.40 -19.65 -8.76
N ASN A 290 -2.71 -20.51 -9.74
CA ASN A 290 -3.98 -21.23 -9.79
C ASN A 290 -3.93 -22.44 -8.85
N LEU A 291 -4.73 -22.40 -7.79
CA LEU A 291 -4.80 -23.45 -6.77
C LEU A 291 -6.07 -24.31 -6.87
N THR A 292 -6.93 -24.03 -7.86
CA THR A 292 -8.30 -24.57 -7.98
C THR A 292 -8.38 -26.10 -7.96
N ASP A 293 -7.41 -26.75 -8.60
CA ASP A 293 -7.41 -28.20 -8.79
C ASP A 293 -6.51 -28.93 -7.78
N LEU A 294 -6.01 -28.22 -6.76
CA LEU A 294 -5.19 -28.81 -5.70
C LEU A 294 -6.07 -29.50 -4.66
N ASN A 295 -5.70 -30.74 -4.33
CA ASN A 295 -6.36 -31.51 -3.28
C ASN A 295 -5.65 -31.39 -1.92
N GLU A 296 -4.47 -30.78 -1.90
CA GLU A 296 -3.63 -30.54 -0.71
C GLU A 296 -3.07 -29.12 -0.80
N ASP A 297 -2.86 -28.49 0.36
CA ASP A 297 -2.33 -27.13 0.43
C ASP A 297 -0.91 -27.08 -0.15
N PRO A 298 -0.61 -26.12 -1.05
CA PRO A 298 0.71 -25.99 -1.61
C PRO A 298 1.70 -25.51 -0.53
N VAL A 299 2.98 -25.81 -0.76
CA VAL A 299 4.07 -25.39 0.11
C VAL A 299 4.84 -24.27 -0.56
N LEU A 300 5.03 -23.16 0.15
CA LEU A 300 5.96 -22.09 -0.23
C LEU A 300 7.32 -22.39 0.40
N SER A 301 8.39 -22.39 -0.39
CA SER A 301 9.76 -22.37 0.09
C SER A 301 10.61 -21.34 -0.65
N PHE A 302 11.59 -20.78 0.05
CA PHE A 302 12.61 -19.90 -0.51
C PHE A 302 13.84 -19.88 0.38
N PHE A 303 14.99 -19.53 -0.17
CA PHE A 303 16.18 -19.22 0.62
C PHE A 303 16.21 -17.75 0.97
N GLN A 304 16.57 -17.43 2.22
CA GLN A 304 16.75 -16.05 2.65
C GLN A 304 18.08 -15.84 3.37
N GLY A 305 18.63 -14.64 3.20
CA GLY A 305 19.68 -14.05 4.02
C GLY A 305 19.17 -12.70 4.51
N ARG A 306 19.47 -12.32 5.77
CA ARG A 306 18.99 -11.06 6.36
C ARG A 306 20.09 -10.39 7.17
N ASN A 307 20.26 -9.09 6.99
CA ASN A 307 21.13 -8.26 7.82
C ASN A 307 20.36 -7.00 8.18
N MET A 308 19.45 -7.15 9.13
CA MET A 308 18.48 -6.13 9.50
C MET A 308 18.74 -5.69 10.94
N ALA A 309 18.35 -4.47 11.32
CA ALA A 309 18.46 -4.02 12.70
C ALA A 309 17.60 -4.91 13.60
N PHE A 310 18.18 -5.40 14.68
CA PHE A 310 17.49 -6.32 15.58
C PHE A 310 16.38 -5.59 16.33
N GLU A 311 15.17 -6.16 16.34
CA GLU A 311 13.95 -5.60 16.94
C GLU A 311 13.41 -4.28 16.35
N GLU A 312 14.16 -3.61 15.48
CA GLU A 312 13.75 -2.39 14.78
C GLU A 312 13.18 -2.69 13.38
N ASP A 313 13.83 -3.61 12.66
CA ASP A 313 13.46 -3.95 11.29
C ASP A 313 12.82 -5.33 11.22
N ASP A 314 11.86 -5.50 10.31
CA ASP A 314 11.23 -6.79 10.10
C ASP A 314 10.86 -7.12 8.67
N PHE A 315 10.73 -8.43 8.45
CA PHE A 315 10.38 -9.02 7.18
C PHE A 315 9.35 -10.14 7.41
N SER A 316 8.29 -10.16 6.59
CA SER A 316 7.21 -11.14 6.71
C SER A 316 6.59 -11.51 5.37
N VAL A 317 5.86 -12.62 5.34
CA VAL A 317 5.11 -13.07 4.16
C VAL A 317 3.62 -12.99 4.45
N GLU A 318 2.90 -12.38 3.54
CA GLU A 318 1.45 -12.31 3.53
C GLU A 318 0.88 -12.92 2.25
N TYR A 319 -0.38 -13.34 2.29
CA TYR A 319 -1.04 -13.91 1.14
C TYR A 319 -2.50 -13.48 1.02
N THR A 320 -3.03 -13.56 -0.20
CA THR A 320 -4.43 -13.27 -0.51
C THR A 320 -5.05 -14.38 -1.36
N LEU A 321 -6.32 -14.69 -1.10
CA LEU A 321 -7.14 -15.61 -1.91
C LEU A 321 -8.31 -14.89 -2.60
N ASP A 322 -8.47 -13.60 -2.33
CA ASP A 322 -9.54 -12.75 -2.85
C ASP A 322 -9.00 -11.64 -3.77
N ALA A 323 -7.83 -11.93 -4.35
CA ALA A 323 -7.21 -11.13 -5.38
C ALA A 323 -6.76 -9.74 -4.86
N GLY A 324 -6.13 -9.74 -3.68
CA GLY A 324 -5.49 -8.57 -3.06
C GLY A 324 -6.41 -7.68 -2.23
N ARG A 325 -7.68 -8.07 -2.04
CA ARG A 325 -8.63 -7.29 -1.23
C ARG A 325 -8.29 -7.43 0.25
N THR A 326 -8.09 -8.66 0.71
CA THR A 326 -7.58 -8.95 2.05
C THR A 326 -6.26 -9.71 1.97
N TRP A 327 -5.37 -9.38 2.90
CA TRP A 327 -4.06 -10.02 3.08
C TRP A 327 -4.02 -10.65 4.46
N ALA A 328 -3.53 -11.89 4.53
CA ALA A 328 -3.34 -12.63 5.76
C ALA A 328 -1.86 -12.95 5.92
N ARG A 329 -1.32 -12.74 7.12
CA ARG A 329 0.04 -13.18 7.44
C ARG A 329 0.14 -14.70 7.35
N LEU A 330 1.15 -15.18 6.64
CA LEU A 330 1.41 -16.61 6.50
C LEU A 330 2.22 -17.10 7.70
N GLY A 331 1.65 -18.01 8.48
CA GLY A 331 2.27 -18.64 9.64
C GLY A 331 2.47 -17.71 10.84
N ALA A 332 3.05 -18.26 11.90
CA ALA A 332 3.32 -17.62 13.17
C ALA A 332 4.67 -18.06 13.76
N PHE A 333 5.21 -17.29 14.70
CA PHE A 333 6.40 -17.67 15.45
C PHE A 333 6.22 -19.04 16.12
N GLY A 334 7.19 -19.93 15.92
CA GLY A 334 7.16 -21.30 16.45
C GLY A 334 6.50 -22.32 15.52
N ASP A 335 6.00 -21.93 14.35
CA ASP A 335 5.51 -22.87 13.34
C ASP A 335 6.61 -23.80 12.81
N SER A 336 7.87 -23.38 12.92
CA SER A 336 9.06 -24.19 12.61
C SER A 336 9.23 -25.45 13.48
N ILE A 337 8.42 -25.62 14.53
CA ILE A 337 8.58 -26.69 15.52
C ILE A 337 7.67 -27.90 15.23
N ASN A 338 6.64 -27.78 14.38
CA ASN A 338 5.48 -28.69 14.45
C ASN A 338 5.02 -29.40 13.15
N GLY A 339 5.81 -29.52 12.08
CA GLY A 339 5.38 -30.36 10.95
C GLY A 339 6.39 -30.54 9.81
N PRO A 340 6.18 -31.52 8.91
CA PRO A 340 7.10 -31.80 7.80
C PRO A 340 7.15 -30.69 6.74
N TYR A 341 6.14 -29.81 6.71
CA TYR A 341 5.99 -28.74 5.73
C TYR A 341 6.29 -27.34 6.27
N ARG A 342 6.86 -27.24 7.48
CA ARG A 342 7.19 -25.95 8.12
C ARG A 342 8.60 -26.01 8.69
N HIS A 343 9.49 -25.15 8.21
CA HIS A 343 10.86 -25.04 8.74
C HIS A 343 11.37 -23.61 8.62
N ASN A 344 12.13 -23.16 9.64
CA ASN A 344 12.73 -21.82 9.73
C ASN A 344 11.75 -20.64 9.53
N TRP A 345 10.48 -20.86 9.84
CA TRP A 345 9.40 -19.87 9.68
C TRP A 345 9.25 -18.98 10.92
N TYR A 346 9.67 -17.72 10.79
CA TYR A 346 9.76 -16.65 11.79
C TYR A 346 10.65 -16.90 13.03
N ASN A 347 11.33 -15.84 13.47
CA ASN A 347 12.22 -15.86 14.64
C ASN A 347 11.77 -14.88 15.75
N ALA A 348 10.71 -14.10 15.54
CA ALA A 348 10.14 -13.17 16.52
C ALA A 348 8.61 -13.16 16.47
N GLN A 349 7.99 -12.81 17.61
CA GLN A 349 6.53 -12.67 17.80
C GLN A 349 6.17 -11.20 18.16
N ASN A 350 4.91 -10.83 18.01
CA ASN A 350 4.36 -9.46 18.24
C ASN A 350 5.02 -8.35 17.38
N PRO A 351 4.79 -8.31 16.05
CA PRO A 351 4.08 -9.29 15.24
C PRO A 351 4.95 -10.49 14.84
N ASP A 352 4.36 -11.54 14.27
CA ASP A 352 5.10 -12.71 13.76
C ASP A 352 5.98 -12.32 12.57
N ARG A 353 7.30 -12.44 12.69
CA ARG A 353 8.23 -11.88 11.70
C ARG A 353 9.62 -12.52 11.72
N TRP A 354 10.40 -12.29 10.67
CA TRP A 354 11.85 -12.40 10.72
C TRP A 354 12.46 -11.04 11.06
N ASN A 355 13.45 -11.03 11.96
CA ASN A 355 14.24 -9.86 12.28
C ASN A 355 15.74 -10.19 12.42
N GLY A 356 16.56 -9.14 12.52
CA GLY A 356 17.99 -9.27 12.84
C GLY A 356 18.86 -9.86 11.74
N VAL A 357 19.94 -10.51 12.16
CA VAL A 357 21.00 -10.99 11.26
C VAL A 357 20.97 -12.52 11.10
N LEU A 358 20.99 -12.97 9.86
CA LEU A 358 21.25 -14.33 9.40
C LEU A 358 22.34 -14.27 8.33
N ALA A 359 23.57 -14.58 8.73
CA ALA A 359 24.75 -14.44 7.86
C ALA A 359 24.89 -15.51 6.77
N ASN A 360 24.20 -16.65 6.90
CA ASN A 360 24.21 -17.71 5.89
C ASN A 360 22.79 -17.93 5.40
N TYR A 361 22.61 -18.10 4.10
CA TYR A 361 21.30 -18.40 3.54
C TYR A 361 20.69 -19.65 4.19
N GLU A 362 19.43 -19.53 4.61
CA GLU A 362 18.64 -20.65 5.12
C GLU A 362 17.38 -20.83 4.28
N GLU A 363 17.01 -22.08 3.99
CA GLU A 363 15.70 -22.37 3.43
C GLU A 363 14.65 -22.07 4.49
N SER A 364 13.61 -21.35 4.10
CA SER A 364 12.40 -21.11 4.88
C SER A 364 11.23 -21.69 4.12
N GLN A 365 10.37 -22.41 4.82
CA GLN A 365 9.24 -23.09 4.20
C GLN A 365 8.01 -23.08 5.08
N HIS A 366 6.85 -22.91 4.44
CA HIS A 366 5.56 -23.00 5.08
C HIS A 366 4.48 -23.52 4.13
N GLU A 367 3.60 -24.36 4.65
CA GLU A 367 2.36 -24.76 3.98
C GLU A 367 1.39 -23.58 3.92
N LEU A 368 0.78 -23.35 2.77
CA LEU A 368 -0.25 -22.32 2.59
C LEU A 368 -1.59 -22.86 3.10
N THR A 369 -1.69 -23.04 4.42
CA THR A 369 -2.81 -23.72 5.06
C THR A 369 -4.16 -23.09 4.68
N GLY A 370 -5.05 -23.92 4.13
CA GLY A 370 -6.37 -23.53 3.67
C GLY A 370 -6.41 -22.88 2.28
N ALA A 371 -5.34 -22.90 1.51
CA ALA A 371 -5.25 -22.27 0.19
C ALA A 371 -5.73 -23.18 -0.96
N ALA A 372 -5.70 -24.51 -0.82
CA ALA A 372 -6.18 -25.44 -1.83
C ALA A 372 -7.69 -25.34 -2.11
N GLY A 373 -8.10 -25.76 -3.31
CA GLY A 373 -9.48 -25.68 -3.83
C GLY A 373 -9.81 -24.36 -4.51
#